data_AF-A0A4U6LNC1-F1
#
_entry.id   AF-A0A4U6LNC1-F1
#
_cell.length_a   1.000
_cell.length_b   1.000
_cell.length_c   1.000
_cell.angle_alpha   90.00
_cell.angle_beta   90.00
_cell.angle_gamma   90.00
#
_symmetry.space_group_name_H-M   'P 1'
#
loop_
_entity.id
_entity.type
_entity.pdbx_description
1 polymer ?
#
loop_
_entity_poly.entity_id
_entity_poly.type
_entity_poly.pdbx_seq_one_letter_code
_entity_poly.pdbx_strand_id
1 'polypeptide(L)'
;MANARIKYHANEHSILYGETGGCCPLCTLSMMFKKANSKHPTIGYEIAHIYPLNPNPAQAKALEQYPAPDDINALDNVILLCPTCHTKYDKDFKIEEYSRLRHIKDGYLSETQARLTASQYVLQDEVKEILDLIASDDGSYGDLSETKLDVSSLNEKLKTGISPLQKREIRKNVIDFFVPIRNHIRLIEQRDQAAIRILQNQINSYYLLMERQHPENKDLIFNYISKWICSRSGKSLLASQILASFFVQNCEVFDANSN
;
A
#
# COMPACT_ATOMS: atom_id res chain seq x y z
N MET A 1 -21.58 32.21 -2.08
CA MET A 1 -20.39 33.06 -2.30
C MET A 1 -19.36 32.19 -2.99
N ALA A 2 -18.55 32.74 -3.91
CA ALA A 2 -17.51 31.95 -4.56
C ALA A 2 -16.43 31.58 -3.54
N ASN A 3 -15.97 30.33 -3.54
CA ASN A 3 -14.86 29.89 -2.71
C ASN A 3 -13.58 30.57 -3.18
N ALA A 4 -12.79 31.05 -2.22
CA ALA A 4 -11.51 31.70 -2.51
C ALA A 4 -10.44 30.65 -2.79
N ARG A 5 -9.66 30.88 -3.86
CA ARG A 5 -8.46 30.07 -4.13
C ARG A 5 -7.39 30.48 -3.14
N ILE A 6 -6.87 29.51 -2.38
CA ILE A 6 -5.78 29.74 -1.44
C ILE A 6 -4.42 29.46 -2.10
N LYS A 7 -3.37 30.00 -1.48
CA LYS A 7 -1.99 29.65 -1.82
C LYS A 7 -1.51 28.58 -0.85
N TYR A 8 -1.19 27.40 -1.40
CA TYR A 8 -0.62 26.31 -0.62
C TYR A 8 0.83 26.61 -0.20
N HIS A 9 1.17 26.24 1.02
CA HIS A 9 2.49 26.36 1.63
C HIS A 9 3.48 25.36 1.04
N ALA A 10 4.79 25.64 1.14
CA ALA A 10 5.84 24.77 0.59
C ALA A 10 5.79 23.32 1.13
N ASN A 11 5.35 23.15 2.38
CA ASN A 11 5.19 21.82 2.99
C ASN A 11 4.03 21.05 2.35
N GLU A 12 2.93 21.73 2.02
CA GLU A 12 1.78 21.14 1.33
C GLU A 12 2.16 20.70 -0.09
N HIS A 13 2.92 21.55 -0.79
CA HIS A 13 3.54 21.18 -2.07
C HIS A 13 4.42 19.92 -1.96
N SER A 14 5.18 19.78 -0.86
CA SER A 14 6.05 18.62 -0.63
C SER A 14 5.26 17.34 -0.39
N ILE A 15 4.16 17.43 0.37
CA ILE A 15 3.24 16.30 0.60
C ILE A 15 2.64 15.84 -0.72
N LEU A 16 2.03 16.77 -1.48
CA LEU A 16 1.37 16.47 -2.75
C LEU A 16 2.35 15.92 -3.81
N TYR A 17 3.61 16.38 -3.81
CA TYR A 17 4.65 15.84 -4.68
C TYR A 17 5.08 14.42 -4.29
N GLY A 18 5.16 14.14 -2.99
CA GLY A 18 5.45 12.81 -2.48
C GLY A 18 4.36 11.79 -2.86
N GLU A 19 3.09 12.19 -2.79
CA GLU A 19 1.95 11.35 -3.21
C GLU A 19 2.05 10.89 -4.67
N THR A 20 2.46 11.77 -5.58
CA THR A 20 2.53 11.43 -7.02
C THR A 20 3.79 10.67 -7.42
N GLY A 21 4.74 10.47 -6.50
CA GLY A 21 6.05 9.91 -6.83
C GLY A 21 6.87 10.79 -7.78
N GLY A 22 6.52 12.08 -7.88
CA GLY A 22 7.20 13.06 -8.74
C GLY A 22 6.84 13.04 -10.23
N CYS A 23 5.79 12.31 -10.60
CA CYS A 23 5.30 12.24 -11.98
C CYS A 23 3.80 12.55 -12.04
N CYS A 24 3.33 13.06 -13.18
CA CYS A 24 1.91 13.30 -13.37
C CYS A 24 1.12 11.98 -13.32
N PRO A 25 0.08 11.86 -12.48
CA PRO A 25 -0.68 10.62 -12.35
C PRO A 25 -1.49 10.25 -13.60
N LEU A 26 -1.71 11.21 -14.50
CA LEU A 26 -2.50 11.00 -15.72
C LEU A 26 -1.65 10.66 -16.95
N CYS A 27 -0.45 11.21 -17.05
CA CYS A 27 0.40 11.10 -18.25
C CYS A 27 1.86 10.75 -17.98
N THR A 28 2.21 10.47 -16.72
CA THR A 28 3.55 10.08 -16.24
C THR A 28 4.68 11.07 -16.50
N LEU A 29 4.39 12.25 -17.04
CA LEU A 29 5.37 13.31 -17.26
C LEU A 29 6.00 13.75 -15.92
N SER A 30 7.33 13.88 -15.90
CA SER A 30 8.05 14.36 -14.72
C SER A 30 7.59 15.76 -14.32
N MET A 31 7.32 15.92 -13.02
CA MET A 31 6.83 17.16 -12.43
C MET A 31 7.93 18.09 -11.92
N MET A 32 9.19 17.67 -12.00
CA MET A 32 10.36 18.51 -11.75
C MET A 32 11.42 18.26 -12.81
N PHE A 33 11.91 19.33 -13.43
CA PHE A 33 12.93 19.21 -14.48
C PHE A 33 13.98 20.31 -14.38
N LYS A 34 15.20 20.01 -14.82
CA LYS A 34 16.30 20.97 -14.88
C LYS A 34 16.45 21.48 -16.30
N LYS A 35 16.23 22.79 -16.50
CA LYS A 35 16.54 23.46 -17.76
C LYS A 35 18.07 23.56 -17.93
N ALA A 36 18.57 23.46 -19.16
CA ALA A 36 20.01 23.40 -19.47
C ALA A 36 20.85 24.50 -18.78
N ASN A 37 20.31 25.72 -18.67
CA ASN A 37 21.01 26.87 -18.08
C ASN A 37 20.55 27.20 -16.64
N SER A 38 19.78 26.33 -15.99
CA SER A 38 19.27 26.59 -14.64
C SER A 38 20.14 25.94 -13.56
N LYS A 39 20.46 26.72 -12.52
CA LYS A 39 21.10 26.19 -11.30
C LYS A 39 20.15 25.34 -10.46
N HIS A 40 18.85 25.60 -10.53
CA HIS A 40 17.83 24.94 -9.71
C HIS A 40 16.79 24.19 -10.58
N PRO A 41 16.20 23.08 -10.06
CA PRO A 41 15.04 22.45 -10.69
C PRO A 41 13.88 23.44 -10.82
N THR A 42 13.10 23.29 -11.88
CA THR A 42 11.86 24.04 -12.12
C THR A 42 10.67 23.17 -11.76
N ILE A 43 9.67 23.76 -11.10
CA ILE A 43 8.37 23.13 -10.85
C ILE A 43 7.61 23.00 -12.18
N GLY A 44 7.24 21.77 -12.52
CA GLY A 44 6.53 21.40 -13.73
C GLY A 44 5.09 20.95 -13.49
N TYR A 45 4.50 21.35 -12.36
CA TYR A 45 3.18 20.92 -11.94
C TYR A 45 2.34 22.10 -11.44
N GLU A 46 1.03 21.88 -11.38
CA GLU A 46 0.03 22.76 -10.81
C GLU A 46 -0.84 21.98 -9.83
N ILE A 47 -1.37 22.66 -8.81
CA ILE A 47 -2.32 22.09 -7.87
C ILE A 47 -3.72 22.23 -8.47
N ALA A 48 -4.35 21.08 -8.73
CA ALA A 48 -5.69 20.97 -9.27
C ALA A 48 -6.67 20.55 -8.17
N HIS A 49 -7.83 21.19 -8.11
CA HIS A 49 -8.95 20.74 -7.30
C HIS A 49 -9.63 19.56 -7.99
N ILE A 50 -9.77 18.43 -7.28
CA ILE A 50 -10.48 17.25 -7.79
C ILE A 50 -11.98 17.57 -7.81
N TYR A 51 -12.59 17.86 -6.67
CA TYR A 51 -13.89 18.52 -6.66
C TYR A 51 -13.70 20.01 -6.98
N PRO A 52 -14.27 20.56 -8.07
CA PRO A 52 -13.98 21.91 -8.53
C PRO A 52 -14.25 22.97 -7.46
N LEU A 53 -13.33 23.92 -7.30
CA LEU A 53 -13.43 25.01 -6.29
C LEU A 53 -14.73 25.82 -6.43
N ASN A 54 -15.14 26.09 -7.66
CA ASN A 54 -16.36 26.83 -8.00
C ASN A 54 -16.99 26.14 -9.21
N PRO A 55 -17.77 25.06 -9.02
CA PRO A 55 -18.35 24.33 -10.15
C PRO A 55 -19.34 25.22 -10.89
N ASN A 56 -19.21 25.29 -12.22
CA ASN A 56 -20.21 25.93 -13.06
C ASN A 56 -21.52 25.10 -13.09
N PRO A 57 -22.64 25.62 -13.61
CA PRO A 57 -23.92 24.90 -13.59
C PRO A 57 -23.87 23.50 -14.24
N ALA A 58 -23.07 23.32 -15.30
CA ALA A 58 -22.93 22.02 -15.95
C ALA A 58 -22.12 21.03 -15.07
N GLN A 59 -21.04 21.50 -14.45
CA GLN A 59 -20.24 20.72 -13.49
C GLN A 59 -21.05 20.35 -12.25
N ALA A 60 -21.79 21.30 -11.68
CA ALA A 60 -22.65 21.07 -10.52
C ALA A 60 -23.71 20.00 -10.81
N LYS A 61 -24.32 20.04 -12.00
CA LYS A 61 -25.26 19.00 -12.44
C LYS A 61 -24.57 17.63 -12.61
N ALA A 62 -23.39 17.59 -13.21
CA ALA A 62 -22.64 16.34 -13.36
C ALA A 62 -22.20 15.75 -12.01
N LEU A 63 -21.96 16.60 -11.02
CA LEU A 63 -21.52 16.25 -9.67
C LEU A 63 -22.67 16.06 -8.67
N GLU A 64 -23.93 16.07 -9.10
CA GLU A 64 -25.11 16.02 -8.21
C GLU A 64 -25.10 14.80 -7.27
N GLN A 65 -24.54 13.67 -7.73
CA GLN A 65 -24.42 12.43 -6.95
C GLN A 65 -23.13 12.34 -6.12
N TYR A 66 -22.24 13.32 -6.22
CA TYR A 66 -20.93 13.32 -5.55
C TYR A 66 -20.91 14.41 -4.49
N PRO A 67 -20.76 14.05 -3.20
CA PRO A 67 -20.75 15.04 -2.14
C PRO A 67 -19.55 15.97 -2.29
N ALA A 68 -19.79 17.27 -2.06
CA ALA A 68 -18.71 18.24 -1.94
C ALA A 68 -17.89 17.93 -0.67
N PRO A 69 -16.56 18.10 -0.70
CA PRO A 69 -15.72 18.01 0.50
C PRO A 69 -16.11 19.06 1.54
N ASP A 70 -15.94 18.73 2.82
CA ASP A 70 -16.19 19.65 3.94
C ASP A 70 -15.28 20.90 3.86
N ASP A 71 -14.02 20.69 3.50
CA ASP A 71 -13.10 21.76 3.11
C ASP A 71 -12.65 21.55 1.66
N ILE A 72 -13.13 22.43 0.78
CA ILE A 72 -12.84 22.35 -0.65
C ILE A 72 -11.36 22.55 -0.98
N ASN A 73 -10.60 23.24 -0.11
CA ASN A 73 -9.19 23.49 -0.30
C ASN A 73 -8.31 22.48 0.45
N ALA A 74 -8.88 21.52 1.17
CA ALA A 74 -8.11 20.55 1.91
C ALA A 74 -7.24 19.67 0.99
N LEU A 75 -6.15 19.16 1.56
CA LEU A 75 -5.16 18.35 0.84
C LEU A 75 -5.77 17.09 0.24
N ASP A 76 -6.82 16.54 0.85
CA ASP A 76 -7.56 15.38 0.37
C ASP A 76 -8.36 15.64 -0.92
N ASN A 77 -8.69 16.90 -1.22
CA ASN A 77 -9.41 17.32 -2.43
C ASN A 77 -8.50 17.89 -3.52
N VAL A 78 -7.19 18.00 -3.29
CA VAL A 78 -6.26 18.49 -4.32
C VAL A 78 -5.22 17.47 -4.73
N ILE A 79 -4.75 17.59 -5.96
CA ILE A 79 -3.75 16.70 -6.58
C ILE A 79 -2.82 17.50 -7.49
N LEU A 80 -1.57 17.07 -7.62
CA LEU A 80 -0.67 17.66 -8.61
C LEU A 80 -0.97 17.10 -10.00
N LEU A 81 -1.05 17.97 -10.99
CA LEU A 81 -1.10 17.63 -12.40
C LEU A 81 -0.06 18.43 -13.17
N CYS A 82 0.42 17.91 -14.31
CA CYS A 82 1.17 18.76 -15.24
C CYS A 82 0.22 19.80 -15.87
N PRO A 83 0.73 20.97 -16.33
CA PRO A 83 -0.12 22.05 -16.86
C PRO A 83 -1.07 21.60 -17.98
N THR A 84 -0.62 20.68 -18.85
CA THR A 84 -1.45 20.13 -19.93
C THR A 84 -2.63 19.32 -19.40
N CYS A 85 -2.39 18.43 -18.44
CA CYS A 85 -3.44 17.61 -17.85
C CYS A 85 -4.41 18.45 -17.01
N HIS A 86 -3.89 19.41 -16.24
CA HIS A 86 -4.71 20.33 -15.46
C HIS A 86 -5.61 21.18 -16.36
N THR A 87 -5.04 21.80 -17.40
CA THR A 87 -5.81 22.60 -18.36
C THR A 87 -6.91 21.79 -19.05
N LYS A 88 -6.62 20.53 -19.41
CA LYS A 88 -7.61 19.63 -20.00
C LYS A 88 -8.76 19.38 -19.02
N TYR A 89 -8.43 19.03 -17.78
CA TYR A 89 -9.42 18.74 -16.75
C TYR A 89 -10.33 19.94 -16.45
N ASP A 90 -9.76 21.13 -16.33
CA ASP A 90 -10.50 22.36 -16.05
C ASP A 90 -11.40 22.80 -17.21
N LYS A 91 -10.94 22.65 -18.46
CA LYS A 91 -11.63 23.19 -19.65
C LYS A 91 -12.59 22.20 -20.33
N ASP A 92 -12.34 20.89 -20.20
CA ASP A 92 -13.14 19.82 -20.81
C ASP A 92 -13.58 18.82 -19.72
N PHE A 93 -14.23 19.35 -18.67
CA PHE A 93 -14.63 18.57 -17.51
C PHE A 93 -15.55 17.41 -17.90
N LYS A 94 -15.16 16.19 -17.48
CA LYS A 94 -15.90 14.95 -17.65
C LYS A 94 -16.00 14.22 -16.32
N ILE A 95 -17.17 13.69 -16.02
CA ILE A 95 -17.41 13.03 -14.73
C ILE A 95 -16.53 11.79 -14.55
N GLU A 96 -16.18 11.12 -15.64
CA GLU A 96 -15.28 9.97 -15.65
C GLU A 96 -13.85 10.39 -15.27
N GLU A 97 -13.39 11.58 -15.69
CA GLU A 97 -12.08 12.12 -15.33
C GLU A 97 -12.05 12.54 -13.85
N TYR A 98 -13.15 13.09 -13.33
CA TYR A 98 -13.32 13.34 -11.89
C TYR A 98 -13.19 12.04 -11.08
N SER A 99 -13.98 11.00 -11.43
CA SER A 99 -13.95 9.72 -10.73
C SER A 99 -12.58 9.06 -10.78
N ARG A 100 -11.87 9.18 -11.91
CA ARG A 100 -10.49 8.70 -12.04
C ARG A 100 -9.52 9.44 -11.10
N LEU A 101 -9.58 10.76 -11.03
CA LEU A 101 -8.71 11.55 -10.14
C LEU A 101 -9.01 11.30 -8.67
N ARG A 102 -10.30 11.18 -8.30
CA ARG A 102 -10.74 10.81 -6.94
C ARG A 102 -10.17 9.45 -6.54
N HIS A 103 -10.32 8.44 -7.40
CA HIS A 103 -9.78 7.09 -7.15
C HIS A 103 -8.25 7.08 -6.97
N ILE A 104 -7.53 7.82 -7.81
CA ILE A 104 -6.07 7.97 -7.68
C ILE A 104 -5.70 8.61 -6.33
N LYS A 105 -6.38 9.69 -5.97
CA LYS A 105 -6.13 10.39 -4.71
C LYS A 105 -6.45 9.52 -3.49
N ASP A 106 -7.54 8.77 -3.52
CA ASP A 106 -7.89 7.81 -2.46
C ASP A 106 -6.79 6.76 -2.29
N GLY A 107 -6.20 6.28 -3.40
CA GLY A 107 -5.02 5.41 -3.36
C GLY A 107 -3.82 6.04 -2.66
N TYR A 108 -3.54 7.33 -2.91
CA TYR A 108 -2.44 8.05 -2.26
C TYR A 108 -2.67 8.27 -0.76
N LEU A 109 -3.89 8.61 -0.37
CA LEU A 109 -4.27 8.78 1.03
C LEU A 109 -4.17 7.44 1.78
N SER A 110 -4.68 6.37 1.17
CA SER A 110 -4.59 5.00 1.66
C SER A 110 -3.13 4.57 1.89
N GLU A 111 -2.25 4.78 0.89
CA GLU A 111 -0.84 4.42 1.03
C GLU A 111 -0.11 5.25 2.09
N THR A 112 -0.46 6.53 2.22
CA THR A 112 0.11 7.40 3.26
C THR A 112 -0.31 6.95 4.66
N GLN A 113 -1.58 6.64 4.85
CA GLN A 113 -2.10 6.11 6.11
C GLN A 113 -1.45 4.77 6.47
N ALA A 114 -1.31 3.87 5.50
CA ALA A 114 -0.61 2.60 5.67
C ALA A 114 0.85 2.82 6.10
N ARG A 115 1.59 3.72 5.43
CA ARG A 115 2.99 4.06 5.81
C ARG A 115 3.10 4.64 7.22
N LEU A 116 2.21 5.55 7.60
CA LEU A 116 2.21 6.13 8.95
C LEU A 116 1.92 5.06 10.00
N THR A 117 0.92 4.22 9.76
CA THR A 117 0.60 3.08 10.62
C THR A 117 1.82 2.16 10.75
N ALA A 118 2.41 1.75 9.62
CA ALA A 118 3.61 0.92 9.55
C ALA A 118 4.79 1.48 10.36
N SER A 119 5.00 2.81 10.34
CA SER A 119 6.11 3.45 11.04
C SER A 119 6.05 3.30 12.56
N GLN A 120 4.85 3.08 13.13
CA GLN A 120 4.61 2.92 14.56
C GLN A 120 4.94 1.52 15.08
N TYR A 121 5.05 0.50 14.20
CA TYR A 121 5.31 -0.89 14.57
C TYR A 121 6.74 -1.31 14.19
N VAL A 122 7.65 -1.46 15.17
CA VAL A 122 9.06 -1.85 14.94
C VAL A 122 9.17 -3.37 14.80
N LEU A 123 9.67 -3.90 13.67
CA LEU A 123 9.99 -5.33 13.57
C LEU A 123 11.26 -5.63 14.37
N GLN A 124 11.24 -6.71 15.12
CA GLN A 124 12.41 -7.17 15.89
C GLN A 124 13.49 -7.76 14.96
N ASP A 125 14.72 -7.90 15.47
CA ASP A 125 15.87 -8.35 14.68
C ASP A 125 15.74 -9.81 14.20
N GLU A 126 14.96 -10.62 14.91
CA GLU A 126 14.66 -12.03 14.60
C GLU A 126 13.91 -12.18 13.26
N VAL A 127 13.17 -11.15 12.84
CA VAL A 127 12.51 -11.12 11.52
C VAL A 127 13.52 -10.98 10.40
N LYS A 128 14.59 -10.23 10.66
CA LYS A 128 15.69 -10.06 9.70
C LYS A 128 16.43 -11.38 9.52
N GLU A 129 16.60 -12.16 10.59
CA GLU A 129 17.19 -13.50 10.54
C GLU A 129 16.37 -14.46 9.66
N ILE A 130 15.03 -14.49 9.84
CA ILE A 130 14.14 -15.32 9.00
C ILE A 130 14.22 -14.89 7.53
N LEU A 131 14.26 -13.58 7.26
CA LEU A 131 14.32 -13.05 5.89
C LEU A 131 15.67 -13.28 5.23
N ASP A 132 16.77 -13.29 5.99
CA ASP A 132 18.09 -13.64 5.49
C ASP A 132 18.17 -15.10 5.06
N LEU A 133 17.50 -15.99 5.80
CA LEU A 133 17.36 -17.38 5.41
C LEU A 133 16.55 -17.53 4.12
N ILE A 134 15.42 -16.83 4.00
CA ILE A 134 14.61 -16.84 2.77
C ILE A 134 15.43 -16.32 1.57
N ALA A 135 16.23 -15.27 1.77
CA ALA A 135 17.02 -14.67 0.70
C ALA A 135 18.24 -15.52 0.28
N SER A 136 18.76 -16.34 1.21
CA SER A 136 19.93 -17.19 0.99
C SER A 136 19.56 -18.64 0.66
N ASP A 137 18.26 -18.92 0.51
CA ASP A 137 17.73 -20.23 0.20
C ASP A 137 18.21 -20.72 -1.18
N ASP A 138 18.88 -21.88 -1.20
CA ASP A 138 19.37 -22.54 -2.40
C ASP A 138 18.48 -23.74 -2.81
N GLY A 139 17.37 -23.97 -2.11
CA GLY A 139 16.46 -25.09 -2.33
C GLY A 139 17.00 -26.43 -1.84
N SER A 140 18.15 -26.46 -1.15
CA SER A 140 18.73 -27.65 -0.53
C SER A 140 18.10 -27.91 0.85
N TYR A 141 16.80 -28.17 0.87
CA TYR A 141 16.18 -28.84 2.01
C TYR A 141 16.20 -30.33 1.75
N GLY A 142 17.09 -31.04 2.46
CA GLY A 142 16.99 -32.49 2.58
C GLY A 142 15.55 -32.86 2.95
N ASP A 143 15.08 -34.01 2.46
CA ASP A 143 13.72 -34.51 2.64
C ASP A 143 13.33 -34.54 4.13
N LEU A 144 12.75 -33.44 4.61
CA LEU A 144 12.30 -33.26 6.00
C LEU A 144 10.81 -33.57 6.05
N SER A 145 10.52 -34.83 5.77
CA SER A 145 9.23 -35.48 5.86
C SER A 145 8.75 -35.63 7.32
N GLU A 146 8.55 -34.52 8.03
CA GLU A 146 7.84 -34.55 9.32
C GLU A 146 6.92 -33.35 9.58
N THR A 147 6.82 -32.41 8.62
CA THR A 147 5.94 -31.25 8.78
C THR A 147 4.74 -31.36 7.85
N LYS A 148 3.59 -31.83 8.35
CA LYS A 148 2.34 -31.76 7.58
C LYS A 148 1.95 -30.29 7.38
N LEU A 149 2.26 -29.74 6.21
CA LEU A 149 1.63 -28.53 5.71
C LEU A 149 0.17 -28.88 5.37
N ASP A 150 -0.78 -28.31 6.12
CA ASP A 150 -2.20 -28.43 5.79
C ASP A 150 -2.65 -27.24 4.94
N VAL A 151 -2.58 -27.41 3.61
CA VAL A 151 -2.99 -26.39 2.63
C VAL A 151 -4.51 -26.22 2.57
N SER A 152 -5.31 -27.08 3.22
CA SER A 152 -6.77 -26.95 3.18
C SER A 152 -7.25 -25.67 3.87
N SER A 153 -6.70 -25.36 5.04
CA SER A 153 -6.93 -24.11 5.78
C SER A 153 -6.58 -22.84 4.97
N LEU A 154 -5.54 -22.89 4.13
CA LEU A 154 -5.18 -21.77 3.24
C LEU A 154 -6.30 -21.45 2.24
N ASN A 155 -6.91 -22.48 1.68
CA ASN A 155 -7.92 -22.31 0.65
C ASN A 155 -9.19 -21.65 1.20
N GLU A 156 -9.51 -21.90 2.47
CA GLU A 156 -10.61 -21.29 3.20
C GLU A 156 -10.32 -19.81 3.51
N LYS A 157 -9.15 -19.51 4.09
CA LYS A 157 -8.71 -18.13 4.38
C LYS A 157 -8.66 -17.24 3.13
N LEU A 158 -8.35 -17.84 1.98
CA LEU A 158 -8.23 -17.18 0.68
C LEU A 158 -9.44 -17.44 -0.25
N LYS A 159 -10.62 -17.74 0.30
CA LYS A 159 -11.82 -18.04 -0.50
C LYS A 159 -12.40 -16.80 -1.19
N THR A 160 -12.43 -15.67 -0.50
CA THR A 160 -13.03 -14.41 -0.94
C THR A 160 -12.05 -13.24 -0.79
N GLY A 161 -12.26 -12.18 -1.56
CA GLY A 161 -11.51 -10.92 -1.43
C GLY A 161 -10.07 -10.94 -1.93
N ILE A 162 -9.63 -12.04 -2.55
CA ILE A 162 -8.27 -12.19 -3.10
C ILE A 162 -8.30 -12.64 -4.56
N SER A 163 -7.42 -12.07 -5.38
CA SER A 163 -7.29 -12.40 -6.78
C SER A 163 -6.71 -13.81 -6.99
N PRO A 164 -7.08 -14.49 -8.11
CA PRO A 164 -6.53 -15.82 -8.41
C PRO A 164 -5.00 -15.85 -8.53
N LEU A 165 -4.38 -14.76 -9.02
CA LEU A 165 -2.94 -14.66 -9.16
C LEU A 165 -2.25 -14.56 -7.80
N GLN A 166 -2.72 -13.67 -6.93
CA GLN A 166 -2.16 -13.53 -5.57
C GLN A 166 -2.37 -14.81 -4.76
N LYS A 167 -3.53 -15.48 -4.91
CA LYS A 167 -3.78 -16.78 -4.28
C LYS A 167 -2.79 -17.86 -4.74
N ARG A 168 -2.48 -17.92 -6.04
CA ARG A 168 -1.49 -18.85 -6.59
C ARG A 168 -0.08 -18.54 -6.06
N GLU A 169 0.28 -17.27 -5.99
CA GLU A 169 1.57 -16.82 -5.44
C GLU A 169 1.72 -17.23 -3.98
N ILE A 170 0.76 -16.88 -3.13
CA ILE A 170 0.77 -17.24 -1.70
C ILE A 170 0.88 -18.76 -1.53
N ARG A 171 0.10 -19.53 -2.29
CA ARG A 171 0.14 -21.00 -2.22
C ARG A 171 1.52 -21.55 -2.60
N LYS A 172 2.13 -21.03 -3.66
CA LYS A 172 3.47 -21.44 -4.08
C LYS A 172 4.49 -21.11 -2.99
N ASN A 173 4.50 -19.87 -2.49
CA ASN A 173 5.40 -19.43 -1.44
C ASN A 173 5.27 -20.28 -0.16
N VAL A 174 4.03 -20.61 0.24
CA VAL A 174 3.79 -21.50 1.39
C VAL A 174 4.35 -22.89 1.12
N ILE A 175 4.07 -23.49 -0.04
CA ILE A 175 4.59 -24.84 -0.34
C ILE A 175 6.12 -24.87 -0.34
N ASP A 176 6.75 -23.90 -1.00
CA ASP A 176 8.19 -23.88 -1.22
C ASP A 176 8.95 -23.53 0.08
N PHE A 177 8.42 -22.62 0.92
CA PHE A 177 9.16 -22.05 2.05
C PHE A 177 8.61 -22.39 3.45
N PHE A 178 7.53 -23.17 3.56
CA PHE A 178 6.94 -23.45 4.88
C PHE A 178 7.88 -24.20 5.82
N VAL A 179 8.47 -25.30 5.36
CA VAL A 179 9.40 -26.12 6.16
C VAL A 179 10.60 -25.29 6.63
N PRO A 180 11.33 -24.58 5.75
CA PRO A 180 12.50 -23.82 6.19
C PRO A 180 12.18 -22.69 7.16
N ILE A 181 11.14 -21.92 6.90
CA ILE A 181 10.73 -20.84 7.80
C ILE A 181 10.32 -21.41 9.16
N ARG A 182 9.53 -22.50 9.19
CA ARG A 182 9.10 -23.13 10.45
C ARG A 182 10.28 -23.66 11.26
N ASN A 183 11.24 -24.32 10.62
CA ASN A 183 12.43 -24.82 11.31
C ASN A 183 13.25 -23.69 11.92
N HIS A 184 13.41 -22.58 11.19
CA HIS A 184 14.12 -21.42 11.71
C HIS A 184 13.38 -20.75 12.86
N ILE A 185 12.05 -20.59 12.76
CA ILE A 185 11.22 -20.12 13.87
C ILE A 185 11.42 -20.99 15.11
N ARG A 186 11.45 -22.33 14.98
CA ARG A 186 11.72 -23.24 16.12
C ARG A 186 13.09 -23.02 16.75
N LEU A 187 14.12 -22.72 15.95
CA LEU A 187 15.46 -22.40 16.47
C LEU A 187 15.46 -21.08 17.25
N ILE A 188 14.70 -20.09 16.79
CA ILE A 188 14.50 -18.83 17.51
C ILE A 188 13.72 -19.10 18.80
N GLU A 189 12.61 -19.86 18.77
CA GLU A 189 11.82 -20.20 19.95
C GLU A 189 12.64 -20.91 21.03
N GLN A 190 13.61 -21.74 20.66
CA GLN A 190 14.52 -22.39 21.62
C GLN A 190 15.42 -21.40 22.35
N ARG A 191 15.74 -20.26 21.74
CA ARG A 191 16.60 -19.20 22.30
C ARG A 191 15.78 -18.15 23.03
N ASP A 192 14.68 -17.72 22.41
CA ASP A 192 13.76 -16.70 22.90
C ASP A 192 12.33 -16.97 22.40
N GLN A 193 11.50 -17.56 23.26
CA GLN A 193 10.09 -17.78 22.94
C GLN A 193 9.26 -16.49 22.84
N ALA A 194 9.66 -15.43 23.54
CA ALA A 194 8.92 -14.17 23.53
C ALA A 194 9.06 -13.48 22.18
N ALA A 195 10.23 -13.56 21.53
CA ALA A 195 10.49 -12.95 20.23
C ALA A 195 9.49 -13.40 19.15
N ILE A 196 9.24 -14.71 19.03
CA ILE A 196 8.29 -15.23 18.03
C ILE A 196 6.85 -14.80 18.32
N ARG A 197 6.45 -14.75 19.60
CA ARG A 197 5.12 -14.25 19.98
C ARG A 197 4.96 -12.77 19.69
N ILE A 198 5.99 -11.97 19.95
CA ILE A 198 5.99 -10.54 19.66
C ILE A 198 5.87 -10.33 18.14
N LEU A 199 6.66 -11.05 17.34
CA LEU A 199 6.58 -11.02 15.89
C LEU A 199 5.17 -11.34 15.37
N GLN A 200 4.58 -12.46 15.81
CA GLN A 200 3.23 -12.85 15.45
C GLN A 200 2.22 -11.75 15.80
N ASN A 201 2.32 -11.18 17.01
CA ASN A 201 1.43 -10.12 17.46
C ASN A 201 1.60 -8.82 16.65
N GLN A 202 2.82 -8.47 16.24
CA GLN A 202 3.07 -7.28 15.42
C GLN A 202 2.47 -7.43 14.03
N ILE A 203 2.69 -8.57 13.37
CA ILE A 203 2.11 -8.86 12.06
C ILE A 203 0.58 -8.89 12.15
N ASN A 204 0.03 -9.55 13.18
CA ASN A 204 -1.42 -9.60 13.41
C ASN A 204 -2.01 -8.21 13.65
N SER A 205 -1.38 -7.39 14.50
CA SER A 205 -1.84 -6.04 14.79
C SER A 205 -1.87 -5.20 13.52
N TYR A 206 -0.82 -5.27 12.70
CA TYR A 206 -0.77 -4.54 11.44
C TYR A 206 -1.79 -5.05 10.42
N TYR A 207 -1.97 -6.37 10.32
CA TYR A 207 -3.03 -6.97 9.49
C TYR A 207 -4.42 -6.44 9.89
N LEU A 208 -4.79 -6.51 11.17
CA LEU A 208 -6.12 -6.10 11.65
C LEU A 208 -6.37 -4.61 11.40
N LEU A 209 -5.33 -3.78 11.45
CA LEU A 209 -5.43 -2.37 11.09
C LEU A 209 -5.70 -2.17 9.60
N MET A 210 -5.03 -2.93 8.73
CA MET A 210 -5.25 -2.87 7.28
C MET A 210 -6.61 -3.46 6.90
N GLU A 211 -7.05 -4.55 7.53
CA GLU A 211 -8.38 -5.13 7.33
C GLU A 211 -9.49 -4.17 7.74
N ARG A 212 -9.32 -3.47 8.88
CA ARG A 212 -10.28 -2.44 9.31
C ARG A 212 -10.38 -1.28 8.31
N GLN A 213 -9.28 -0.90 7.66
CA GLN A 213 -9.25 0.21 6.68
C GLN A 213 -9.72 -0.23 5.28
N HIS A 214 -9.47 -1.48 4.90
CA HIS A 214 -9.71 -2.02 3.57
C HIS A 214 -10.44 -3.35 3.66
N PRO A 215 -11.68 -3.37 4.20
CA PRO A 215 -12.42 -4.61 4.32
C PRO A 215 -12.59 -5.24 2.94
N GLU A 216 -12.54 -6.56 2.89
CA GLU A 216 -12.77 -7.38 1.68
C GLU A 216 -11.69 -7.30 0.58
N ASN A 217 -10.67 -6.42 0.67
CA ASN A 217 -9.58 -6.34 -0.31
C ASN A 217 -8.28 -6.98 0.20
N LYS A 218 -8.24 -8.31 0.21
CA LYS A 218 -7.10 -9.09 0.72
C LYS A 218 -5.84 -8.96 -0.15
N ASP A 219 -5.98 -8.69 -1.45
CA ASP A 219 -4.81 -8.38 -2.30
C ASP A 219 -4.09 -7.12 -1.80
N LEU A 220 -4.86 -6.06 -1.49
CA LEU A 220 -4.31 -4.81 -0.99
C LEU A 220 -3.70 -4.99 0.40
N ILE A 221 -4.40 -5.70 1.30
CA ILE A 221 -3.91 -6.00 2.65
C ILE A 221 -2.58 -6.79 2.59
N PHE A 222 -2.51 -7.85 1.76
CA PHE A 222 -1.29 -8.64 1.59
C PHE A 222 -0.12 -7.81 1.09
N ASN A 223 -0.37 -6.92 0.13
CA ASN A 223 0.63 -5.99 -0.39
C ASN A 223 1.11 -5.01 0.68
N TYR A 224 0.21 -4.46 1.51
CA TYR A 224 0.60 -3.58 2.62
C TYR A 224 1.46 -4.30 3.65
N ILE A 225 1.11 -5.52 4.04
CA ILE A 225 1.91 -6.32 4.99
C ILE A 225 3.28 -6.62 4.41
N SER A 226 3.35 -7.06 3.15
CA SER A 226 4.61 -7.38 2.47
C SER A 226 5.52 -6.15 2.35
N LYS A 227 4.97 -4.99 1.98
CA LYS A 227 5.69 -3.71 1.94
C LYS A 227 6.16 -3.26 3.32
N TRP A 228 5.35 -3.46 4.36
CA TRP A 228 5.73 -3.14 5.73
C TRP A 228 6.90 -4.02 6.23
N ILE A 229 6.83 -5.33 6.01
CA ILE A 229 7.93 -6.27 6.31
C ILE A 229 9.20 -5.83 5.59
N CYS A 230 9.12 -5.53 4.29
CA CYS A 230 10.24 -5.05 3.48
C CYS A 230 10.84 -3.76 4.05
N SER A 231 10.01 -2.75 4.31
CA SER A 231 10.46 -1.44 4.76
C SER A 231 11.12 -1.48 6.15
N ARG A 232 10.67 -2.35 7.05
CA ARG A 232 11.15 -2.41 8.43
C ARG A 232 12.33 -3.35 8.60
N SER A 233 12.41 -4.40 7.79
CA SER A 233 13.56 -5.32 7.79
C SER A 233 14.72 -4.81 6.93
N GLY A 234 14.45 -3.97 5.93
CA GLY A 234 15.42 -3.58 4.89
C GLY A 234 15.71 -4.69 3.88
N LYS A 235 14.92 -5.78 3.87
CA LYS A 235 15.09 -6.94 3.00
C LYS A 235 14.24 -6.82 1.74
N SER A 236 14.43 -7.73 0.79
CA SER A 236 13.74 -7.69 -0.49
C SER A 236 12.22 -7.84 -0.33
N LEU A 237 11.47 -7.23 -1.24
CA LEU A 237 10.01 -7.38 -1.29
C LEU A 237 9.61 -8.85 -1.50
N LEU A 238 10.37 -9.59 -2.32
CA LEU A 238 10.13 -11.01 -2.56
C LEU A 238 10.23 -11.85 -1.27
N ALA A 239 11.31 -11.67 -0.49
CA ALA A 239 11.45 -12.36 0.80
C ALA A 239 10.33 -11.97 1.77
N SER A 240 9.90 -10.70 1.72
CA SER A 240 8.82 -10.18 2.54
C SER A 240 7.45 -10.76 2.16
N GLN A 241 7.18 -10.97 0.86
CA GLN A 241 5.98 -11.64 0.37
C GLN A 241 5.95 -13.11 0.77
N ILE A 242 7.10 -13.79 0.73
CA ILE A 242 7.23 -15.18 1.20
C ILE A 242 6.91 -15.26 2.70
N LEU A 243 7.50 -14.38 3.51
CA LEU A 243 7.23 -14.34 4.94
C LEU A 243 5.76 -14.01 5.24
N ALA A 244 5.19 -13.01 4.55
CA ALA A 244 3.77 -12.69 4.66
C ALA A 244 2.89 -13.91 4.33
N SER A 245 3.23 -14.65 3.28
CA SER A 245 2.52 -15.89 2.87
C SER A 245 2.58 -16.96 3.97
N PHE A 246 3.73 -17.10 4.65
CA PHE A 246 3.87 -18.01 5.79
C PHE A 246 2.94 -17.63 6.95
N PHE A 247 2.83 -16.34 7.28
CA PHE A 247 1.93 -15.87 8.34
C PHE A 247 0.46 -15.96 7.96
N VAL A 248 0.12 -15.82 6.67
CA VAL A 248 -1.24 -16.11 6.15
C VAL A 248 -1.65 -17.55 6.45
N GLN A 249 -0.75 -18.50 6.19
CA GLN A 249 -0.97 -19.90 6.46
C GLN A 249 -1.09 -20.17 7.98
N ASN A 250 -0.07 -19.77 8.74
CA ASN A 250 0.15 -20.26 10.11
C ASN A 250 -0.56 -19.50 11.21
N CYS A 251 -1.08 -18.30 10.93
CA CYS A 251 -1.76 -17.52 11.94
C CYS A 251 -3.26 -17.46 11.67
N GLU A 252 -4.05 -17.48 12.74
CA GLU A 252 -5.50 -17.13 12.77
C GLU A 252 -5.78 -15.70 12.24
N VAL A 253 -4.72 -14.96 11.92
CA VAL A 253 -4.70 -13.62 11.33
C VAL A 253 -5.69 -13.47 10.16
N PHE A 254 -5.91 -14.48 9.32
CA PHE A 254 -6.80 -14.39 8.15
C PHE A 254 -8.10 -15.20 8.29
N ASP A 255 -8.59 -15.39 9.51
CA ASP A 255 -9.73 -16.28 9.78
C ASP A 255 -10.94 -16.04 8.87
N ALA A 256 -11.55 -17.15 8.45
CA ALA A 256 -12.76 -17.17 7.62
C ALA A 256 -14.03 -16.66 8.33
N ASN A 257 -13.90 -16.22 9.58
CA ASN A 257 -14.99 -15.82 10.49
C ASN A 257 -14.91 -14.35 10.92
N SER A 258 -14.42 -13.46 10.05
CA SER A 258 -14.84 -12.06 10.12
C SER A 258 -16.29 -12.00 9.63
N ASN A 259 -17.23 -12.08 10.57
CA ASN A 259 -18.68 -11.90 10.32
C ASN A 259 -18.97 -10.64 9.51
#